data_AF-A0A7W0SIY7-F1
#
_entry.id   AF-A0A7W0SIY7-F1
#
_cell.length_a   1.000
_cell.length_b   1.000
_cell.length_c   1.000
_cell.angle_alpha   90.00
_cell.angle_beta   90.00
_cell.angle_gamma   90.00
#
_symmetry.space_group_name_H-M   'P 1'
#
loop_
_entity.id
_entity.type
_entity.pdbx_description
1 polymer ?
#
loop_
_entity_poly.entity_id
_entity_poly.type
_entity_poly.pdbx_seq_one_letter_code
_entity_poly.pdbx_strand_id
1 'polypeptide(L)' 'MTRMVQVAVAGDVAEADEIERILTAAGISSEFETAVERHGTETEDAPQKVFVPESSLEAAQEAIESMTEPDDIVVD' A
#
# COMPACT_ATOMS: atom_id res chain seq x y z
N MET A 1 17.32 11.39 -6.54
CA MET A 1 16.34 11.09 -5.50
C MET A 1 15.05 10.74 -6.21
N THR A 2 14.58 9.51 -6.07
CA THR A 2 13.24 9.11 -6.52
C THR A 2 12.22 9.80 -5.62
N ARG A 3 11.27 10.50 -6.22
CA ARG A 3 10.18 11.12 -5.48
C ARG A 3 9.24 10.01 -5.02
N MET A 4 8.98 9.94 -3.73
CA MET A 4 8.01 8.99 -3.16
C MET A 4 6.62 9.62 -3.21
N VAL A 5 5.65 8.85 -3.66
CA VAL A 5 4.24 9.25 -3.77
C VAL A 5 3.38 8.23 -3.06
N GLN A 6 2.34 8.71 -2.41
CA GLN A 6 1.41 7.84 -1.70
C GLN A 6 0.56 7.08 -2.72
N VAL A 7 0.53 5.76 -2.59
CA VAL A 7 -0.31 4.88 -3.42
C VAL A 7 -1.58 4.45 -2.68
N ALA A 8 -1.48 4.21 -1.37
CA ALA A 8 -2.58 3.69 -0.57
C ALA A 8 -2.53 4.17 0.89
N VAL A 9 -3.65 3.99 1.60
CA VAL A 9 -3.73 4.07 3.06
C VAL A 9 -4.27 2.73 3.54
N ALA A 10 -3.48 2.01 4.32
CA ALA A 10 -3.91 0.84 5.04
C ALA A 10 -4.61 1.25 6.35
N GLY A 11 -5.71 0.58 6.68
CA GLY A 11 -6.46 0.79 7.92
C GLY A 11 -5.66 0.44 9.18
N ASP A 12 -4.75 -0.52 9.06
CA ASP A 12 -3.94 -1.07 10.14
C ASP A 12 -2.62 -1.67 9.60
N VAL A 13 -1.78 -2.18 10.50
CA VAL A 13 -0.46 -2.72 10.14
C VAL A 13 -0.57 -4.04 9.38
N ALA A 14 -1.62 -4.84 9.60
CA ALA A 14 -1.80 -6.11 8.90
C ALA A 14 -2.15 -5.87 7.42
N GLU A 15 -3.03 -4.92 7.15
CA GLU A 15 -3.36 -4.51 5.77
C GLU A 15 -2.14 -3.87 5.08
N ALA A 16 -1.32 -3.09 5.81
CA ALA A 16 -0.09 -2.52 5.27
C ALA A 16 0.93 -3.60 4.84
N ASP A 17 1.07 -4.66 5.65
CA ASP A 17 1.93 -5.82 5.35
C ASP A 17 1.43 -6.59 4.13
N GLU A 18 0.12 -6.72 3.95
CA GLU A 18 -0.46 -7.34 2.75
C GLU A 18 -0.12 -6.54 1.48
N ILE A 19 -0.31 -5.21 1.53
CA ILE A 19 0.07 -4.32 0.42
C ILE A 19 1.59 -4.40 0.15
N GLU A 20 2.43 -4.45 1.19
CA GLU A 20 3.89 -4.62 1.03
C GLU A 20 4.21 -5.89 0.24
N ARG A 21 3.57 -7.01 0.58
CA ARG A 21 3.82 -8.30 -0.08
C ARG A 21 3.43 -8.26 -1.56
N ILE A 22 2.30 -7.61 -1.89
CA ILE A 22 1.85 -7.43 -3.27
C ILE A 22 2.90 -6.62 -4.06
N LEU A 23 3.31 -5.47 -3.51
CA LEU A 23 4.29 -4.59 -4.16
C LEU A 23 5.66 -5.26 -4.29
N THR A 24 6.09 -5.99 -3.27
CA THR A 24 7.34 -6.76 -3.27
C THR A 24 7.30 -7.87 -4.31
N ALA A 25 6.18 -8.59 -4.45
CA ALA A 25 6.00 -9.62 -5.47
C ALA A 25 6.07 -9.03 -6.89
N ALA A 26 5.61 -7.79 -7.07
CA ALA A 26 5.75 -7.03 -8.31
C ALA A 26 7.15 -6.40 -8.52
N GLY A 27 8.07 -6.53 -7.54
CA GLY A 27 9.41 -5.94 -7.59
C GLY A 27 9.42 -4.42 -7.36
N ILE A 28 8.38 -3.87 -6.75
CA ILE A 28 8.21 -2.44 -6.46
C ILE A 28 8.69 -2.16 -5.04
N SER A 29 9.58 -1.19 -4.87
CA SER A 29 9.98 -0.72 -3.54
C SER A 29 8.86 0.11 -2.91
N SER A 30 8.56 -0.16 -1.64
CA SER A 30 7.58 0.58 -0.85
C SER A 30 8.17 1.11 0.46
N GLU A 31 7.63 2.23 0.95
CA GLU A 31 7.91 2.80 2.26
C GLU A 31 6.59 3.05 3.02
N PHE A 32 6.62 2.91 4.35
CA PHE A 32 5.44 3.08 5.21
C PHE A 32 5.62 4.23 6.19
N GLU A 33 4.56 5.01 6.39
CA GLU A 33 4.51 6.06 7.43
C GLU A 33 3.19 5.97 8.19
N THR A 34 3.24 6.06 9.52
CA THR A 34 2.05 6.10 10.35
C THR A 34 1.17 7.30 9.98
N ALA A 35 -0.10 7.06 9.68
CA ALA A 35 -1.03 8.10 9.24
C ALA A 35 -1.49 9.05 10.37
N VAL A 36 -1.17 8.72 11.63
CA VAL A 36 -1.53 9.51 12.81
C VAL A 36 -0.38 10.43 13.24
N GLU A 37 -0.69 11.72 13.41
CA GLU A 37 0.26 12.70 13.93
C GLU A 37 0.48 12.46 15.43
N ARG A 38 1.54 11.70 15.76
CA ARG A 38 2.12 11.46 17.11
C ARG A 38 1.28 11.99 18.28
N HIS A 39 0.24 11.24 18.66
CA HIS A 39 -0.27 11.27 20.03
C HIS A 39 0.14 9.96 20.69
N GLY A 40 0.74 10.04 21.89
CA GLY A 40 1.48 8.98 22.58
C GLY A 40 0.70 7.74 23.04
N THR A 41 -0.38 7.41 22.33
CA THR A 41 -1.11 6.14 22.35
C THR A 41 -1.10 5.58 20.93
N GLU A 42 0.11 5.41 20.37
CA GLU A 42 0.32 4.65 19.14
C GLU A 42 -0.09 3.21 19.42
N THR A 43 -1.31 2.85 19.03
CA THR A 43 -1.76 1.46 18.99
C THR A 43 -1.02 0.74 17.87
N GLU A 44 -0.65 -0.52 18.10
CA GLU A 44 -0.01 -1.41 17.11
C GLU A 44 -0.81 -1.55 15.80
N ASP A 45 -2.07 -1.10 15.82
CA ASP A 45 -3.04 -1.17 14.73
C ASP A 45 -3.30 0.21 14.07
N ALA A 46 -2.39 1.17 14.23
CA ALA A 46 -2.58 2.49 13.64
C ALA A 46 -2.51 2.44 12.10
N PRO A 47 -3.37 3.20 11.39
CA PRO A 47 -3.37 3.23 9.94
C PRO A 47 -2.01 3.66 9.37
N GLN A 48 -1.61 3.03 8.27
CA GLN A 48 -0.32 3.25 7.61
C GLN A 48 -0.51 3.81 6.21
N LYS A 49 0.26 4.83 5.85
CA LYS A 49 0.36 5.33 4.47
C LYS A 49 1.43 4.53 3.75
N VAL A 50 1.10 4.04 2.57
CA VAL A 50 2.03 3.31 1.71
C VAL A 50 2.51 4.23 0.59
N PHE A 51 3.83 4.33 0.45
CA PHE A 51 4.48 5.14 -0.56
C PHE A 51 5.30 4.27 -1.50
N VAL A 52 5.36 4.67 -2.77
CA VAL A 52 6.17 4.04 -3.82
C VAL A 52 6.91 5.12 -4.61
N PRO A 53 7.98 4.77 -5.35
CA PRO A 53 8.57 5.67 -6.32
C PRO A 53 7.51 6.18 -7.31
N GLU A 54 7.50 7.48 -7.62
CA GLU A 54 6.57 8.09 -8.57
C GLU A 54 6.57 7.39 -9.93
N SER A 55 7.73 6.91 -10.37
CA SER A 55 7.89 6.14 -11.62
C SER A 55 7.23 4.76 -11.58
N SER A 56 6.86 4.27 -10.40
CA SER A 56 6.22 2.97 -10.17
C SER A 56 4.78 3.10 -9.69
N LEU A 57 4.22 4.32 -9.63
CA LEU A 57 2.87 4.57 -9.10
C LEU A 57 1.80 3.77 -9.87
N GLU A 58 1.80 3.86 -11.20
CA GLU A 58 0.83 3.14 -12.03
C GLU A 58 0.97 1.61 -11.88
N ALA A 59 2.20 1.10 -11.90
CA ALA A 59 2.46 -0.33 -11.70
C ALA A 59 2.05 -0.81 -10.29
N ALA A 60 2.21 0.05 -9.28
CA ALA A 60 1.81 -0.24 -7.91
C ALA A 60 0.29 -0.30 -7.77
N GLN A 61 -0.44 0.63 -8.39
CA GLN A 61 -1.91 0.61 -8.43
C GLN A 61 -2.41 -0.66 -9.10
N GLU A 62 -1.87 -0.98 -10.29
CA GLU A 62 -2.24 -2.18 -11.04
C GLU A 62 -1.96 -3.48 -10.27
N ALA A 63 -0.83 -3.56 -9.57
CA ALA A 63 -0.50 -4.73 -8.74
C ALA A 63 -1.48 -4.90 -7.57
N ILE A 64 -1.83 -3.80 -6.88
CA ILE A 64 -2.77 -3.80 -5.77
C ILE A 64 -4.17 -4.19 -6.28
N GLU A 65 -4.65 -3.55 -7.33
CA GLU A 65 -5.92 -3.85 -8.01
C GLU A 65 -5.98 -5.32 -8.44
N SER A 66 -4.98 -5.83 -9.16
CA SER A 66 -4.95 -7.21 -9.65
C SER A 66 -4.89 -8.29 -8.57
N MET A 67 -4.37 -8.00 -7.37
CA MET A 67 -4.30 -8.97 -6.27
C MET A 67 -5.43 -8.81 -5.25
N THR A 68 -6.08 -7.65 -5.20
CA THR A 68 -7.11 -7.31 -4.20
C THR A 68 -8.52 -7.33 -4.79
N GLU A 69 -8.67 -7.21 -6.12
CA GLU A 69 -9.94 -7.47 -6.77
C GLU A 69 -10.28 -8.96 -6.64
N PRO A 70 -11.46 -9.30 -6.08
CA PRO A 70 -12.01 -10.61 -6.35
C PRO A 70 -12.18 -10.70 -7.87
N ASP A 71 -11.94 -11.87 -8.43
CA ASP A 71 -12.24 -12.22 -9.82
C ASP A 71 -13.74 -11.98 -10.11
N ASP A 72 -14.17 -10.72 -10.21
CA ASP A 72 -15.50 -10.33 -10.67
C ASP A 72 -15.44 -10.32 -12.20
N ILE A 73 -15.13 -11.51 -12.73
CA ILE A 73 -15.55 -11.87 -14.07
C ILE A 73 -17.06 -11.99 -13.97
N VAL A 74 -17.76 -10.88 -14.16
CA VAL A 74 -19.15 -10.92 -14.59
C VAL A 74 -19.14 -11.52 -15.99
N VAL A 75 -19.28 -12.85 -16.04
CA VAL A 75 -19.54 -13.62 -17.25
C VAL A 75 -20.95 -13.27 -17.75
N ASP A 76 -20.98 -12.67 -18.94
CA ASP A 76 -22.09 -12.47 -19.91
C ASP A 76 -23.41 -11.86 -19.41
#